data_AF-A0A3M1QQ97-F1
#
_entry.id   AF-A0A3M1QQ97-F1
#
_cell.length_a   1.000
_cell.length_b   1.000
_cell.length_c   1.000
_cell.angle_alpha   90.00
_cell.angle_beta   90.00
_cell.angle_gamma   90.00
#
_symmetry.space_group_name_H-M   'P 1'
#
loop_
_entity.id
_entity.type
_entity.pdbx_description
1 polymer ?
#
loop_
_entity_poly.entity_id
_entity_poly.type
_entity_poly.pdbx_seq_one_letter_code
_entity_poly.pdbx_strand_id
1 'polypeptide(L)' 'YEEIDVSDDPELRAHMSERAGGRRTVPQIFIDGRPIGGSDDLYALEAEGKLDALLGL' A
#
# COMPACT_ATOMS: atom_id res chain seq x y z
N TYR A 1 11.86 -1.57 3.64
CA TYR A 1 10.40 -1.70 3.64
C TYR A 1 9.99 -2.52 4.85
N GLU A 2 8.74 -2.43 5.27
CA GLU A 2 8.16 -3.22 6.36
C GLU A 2 6.93 -3.93 5.81
N GLU A 3 6.74 -5.19 6.18
CA GLU A 3 5.57 -5.99 5.81
C GLU A 3 4.74 -6.26 7.06
N ILE A 4 3.43 -6.01 6.96
CA ILE A 4 2.48 -6.23 8.04
C ILE A 4 1.47 -7.26 7.53
N ASP A 5 1.55 -8.48 8.04
CA ASP A 5 0.60 -9.54 7.71
C ASP A 5 -0.73 -9.32 8.46
N VAL A 6 -1.82 -9.26 7.71
CA VAL A 6 -3.19 -9.04 8.22
C VAL A 6 -4.10 -10.25 7.97
N SER A 7 -3.54 -11.39 7.56
CA SER A 7 -4.30 -12.55 7.09
C SER A 7 -5.10 -13.20 8.21
N ASP A 8 -4.49 -13.36 9.38
CA ASP A 8 -5.09 -14.03 10.54
C ASP A 8 -5.57 -13.07 11.64
N ASP A 9 -5.49 -11.75 11.39
CA ASP A 9 -5.91 -10.72 12.34
C ASP A 9 -7.00 -9.83 11.73
N PRO A 10 -8.28 -10.09 12.04
CA PRO A 10 -9.40 -9.29 11.55
C PRO A 10 -9.38 -7.82 11.99
N GLU A 11 -8.86 -7.53 13.18
CA GLU A 11 -8.77 -6.17 13.71
C GLU A 11 -7.71 -5.38 12.95
N LEU A 12 -6.54 -5.98 12.76
CA LEU A 12 -5.47 -5.39 11.96
C LEU A 12 -5.88 -5.23 10.50
N ARG A 13 -6.63 -6.18 9.93
CA ARG A 13 -7.21 -6.05 8.59
C ARG A 13 -8.20 -4.90 8.50
N ALA A 14 -9.05 -4.70 9.52
CA ALA A 14 -9.98 -3.58 9.57
C ALA A 14 -9.22 -2.25 9.62
N HIS A 15 -8.19 -2.15 10.47
CA HIS A 15 -7.35 -0.96 10.57
C HIS A 15 -6.60 -0.66 9.27
N MET A 16 -6.06 -1.68 8.60
CA MET A 16 -5.46 -1.55 7.26
C MET A 16 -6.48 -1.03 6.25
N SER A 17 -7.71 -1.57 6.26
CA SER A 17 -8.77 -1.13 5.36
C SER A 17 -9.19 0.32 5.58
N GLU A 18 -9.29 0.78 6.82
CA GLU A 18 -9.56 2.19 7.14
C GLU A 18 -8.46 3.09 6.58
N ARG A 19 -7.19 2.74 6.80
CA ARG A 19 -6.05 3.48 6.26
C ARG A 19 -5.98 3.49 4.73
N ALA A 20 -6.46 2.42 4.09
CA ALA A 20 -6.48 2.28 2.64
C ALA A 20 -7.76 2.87 1.98
N GLY A 21 -8.51 3.73 2.69
CA GLY A 21 -9.71 4.37 2.14
C GLY A 21 -10.86 3.39 1.90
N GLY A 22 -10.95 2.33 2.71
CA GLY A 22 -11.96 1.29 2.62
C GLY A 22 -11.58 0.08 1.75
N ARG A 23 -10.40 0.06 1.12
CA ARG A 23 -9.93 -1.09 0.34
C ARG A 23 -9.66 -2.29 1.26
N ARG A 24 -10.09 -3.47 0.84
CA ARG A 24 -10.00 -4.71 1.65
C ARG A 24 -9.04 -5.77 1.10
N THR A 25 -8.57 -5.61 -0.13
CA THR A 25 -7.67 -6.56 -0.79
C THR A 25 -6.24 -6.32 -0.32
N VAL A 26 -5.43 -7.37 -0.31
CA VAL A 26 -3.99 -7.25 -0.08
C VAL A 26 -3.25 -7.52 -1.40
N PRO A 27 -2.05 -6.94 -1.60
CA PRO A 27 -1.36 -5.99 -0.71
C PRO A 27 -2.01 -4.59 -0.72
N GLN A 28 -1.86 -3.84 0.37
CA GLN A 28 -2.06 -2.38 0.40
C GLN A 28 -0.72 -1.72 0.73
N ILE A 29 -0.21 -0.94 -0.21
CA ILE A 29 1.13 -0.35 -0.20
C ILE A 29 1.02 1.09 0.27
N PHE A 30 1.93 1.46 1.16
CA PHE A 30 2.09 2.81 1.66
C PHE A 30 3.54 3.25 1.48
N ILE A 31 3.75 4.48 1.02
CA ILE A 31 5.07 5.12 0.95
C ILE A 31 5.01 6.35 1.83
N ASP A 32 5.90 6.46 2.82
CA ASP A 32 5.91 7.54 3.82
C ASP A 32 4.55 7.80 4.48
N GLY A 33 3.81 6.72 4.77
CA GLY A 33 2.47 6.78 5.36
C GLY A 33 1.35 7.17 4.39
N ARG A 34 1.66 7.56 3.15
CA ARG A 34 0.69 7.85 2.11
C ARG A 34 0.17 6.55 1.47
N PRO A 35 -1.15 6.34 1.37
CA PRO A 35 -1.70 5.20 0.65
C PRO A 35 -1.39 5.31 -0.85
N ILE A 36 -0.76 4.29 -1.39
CA ILE A 36 -0.48 4.16 -2.83
C ILE A 36 -1.55 3.30 -3.49
N GLY A 37 -1.95 2.22 -2.83
CA GLY A 37 -2.94 1.28 -3.34
C GLY A 37 -2.40 -0.15 -3.39
N GLY A 38 -2.81 -0.92 -4.39
CA GLY A 38 -2.36 -2.30 -4.56
C GLY A 38 -1.09 -2.42 -5.40
N SER A 39 -0.78 -3.66 -5.77
CA SER A 39 0.34 -3.96 -6.67
C SER A 39 0.21 -3.24 -8.01
N ASP A 40 -1.00 -3.19 -8.59
CA ASP A 40 -1.24 -2.54 -9.88
C ASP A 40 -0.96 -1.03 -9.83
N ASP A 41 -1.36 -0.37 -8.73
CA ASP A 41 -1.11 1.06 -8.53
C ASP A 41 0.39 1.34 -8.40
N LEU A 42 1.16 0.46 -7.75
CA LEU A 42 2.62 0.57 -7.67
C LEU A 42 3.27 0.42 -9.05
N TYR A 43 2.88 -0.59 -9.82
CA TYR A 43 3.40 -0.79 -11.18
C TYR A 43 3.04 0.36 -12.13
N ALA A 44 1.85 0.96 -11.97
CA ALA A 44 1.48 2.14 -12.74
C ALA A 44 2.43 3.32 -12.44
N LEU A 45 2.78 3.56 -11.17
CA LEU A 45 3.74 4.61 -10.79
C LEU A 45 5.15 4.37 -11.35
N GLU A 46 5.59 3.11 -11.37
CA GLU A 46 6.87 2.72 -11.99
C GLU A 46 6.83 2.97 -13.50
N ALA A 47 5.77 2.53 -14.18
CA ALA A 47 5.59 2.75 -15.62
C ALA A 47 5.52 4.24 -16.00
N GLU A 48 4.98 5.07 -15.10
CA GLU A 48 4.96 6.53 -15.24
C GLU A 48 6.30 7.21 -14.88
N GLY A 49 7.30 6.47 -14.40
CA GLY A 49 8.59 7.00 -13.96
C GLY A 49 8.50 7.87 -12.69
N LYS A 50 7.42 7.73 -11.91
CA LYS A 50 7.16 8.53 -10.70
C LYS A 50 7.58 7.82 -9.41
N LEU A 51 7.78 6.51 -9.47
CA LEU A 51 8.07 5.71 -8.29
C LEU A 51 9.40 6.11 -7.63
N ASP A 52 10.48 6.28 -8.40
CA ASP A 52 11.80 6.64 -7.87
C ASP A 52 11.76 7.95 -7.08
N ALA A 53 11.03 8.96 -7.59
CA ALA A 53 10.85 10.23 -6.90
C ALA A 53 10.09 10.10 -5.57
N LEU A 54 9.14 9.16 -5.48
CA LEU A 54 8.44 8.86 -4.23
C LEU A 54 9.31 8.05 -3.24
N LEU A 55 10.24 7.25 -3.75
CA LEU A 55 11.19 6.48 -2.94
C LEU A 55 12.42 7.30 -2.51
N GLY A 56 12.62 8.48 -3.10
CA GLY A 56 13.79 9.32 -2.87
C GLY A 56 15.07 8.80 -3.52
N LEU A 57 14.94 8.13 -4.67
CA LEU A 57 16.05 7.59 -5.48
C LEU A 57 16.54 8.57 -6.55
#